data_AF-A0A1U7EXJ4-F1
#
_entry.id   AF-A0A1U7EXJ4-F1
#
_cell.length_a   1.000
_cell.length_b   1.000
_cell.length_c   1.000
_cell.angle_alpha   90.00
_cell.angle_beta   90.00
_cell.angle_gamma   90.00
#
_symmetry.space_group_name_H-M   'P 1'
#
loop_
_entity.id
_entity.type
_entity.pdbx_description
1 polymer ?
#
loop_
_entity_poly.entity_id
_entity_poly.type
_entity_poly.pdbx_seq_one_letter_code
_entity_poly.pdbx_strand_id
1 'polypeptide(L)' 'MTAASDRESAPIELRAHSTSPEKTVFTEPGNSDGWIATDYTVDVRR' A
#
# COMPACT_ATOMS: atom_id res chain seq x y z
N MET A 1 28.10 -6.72 -4.06
CA MET A 1 27.26 -5.61 -3.54
C MET A 1 26.78 -4.85 -4.77
N THR A 2 25.65 -5.27 -5.33
CA THR A 2 25.09 -4.72 -6.58
C THR A 2 23.94 -3.80 -6.20
N ALA A 3 24.03 -2.54 -6.62
CA ALA A 3 22.99 -1.54 -6.45
C ALA A 3 21.65 -2.10 -6.91
N ALA A 4 20.60 -1.90 -6.11
CA ALA A 4 19.25 -2.26 -6.49
C ALA A 4 18.92 -1.49 -7.78
N SER A 5 18.90 -2.23 -8.89
CA SER A 5 18.42 -1.74 -10.17
C SER A 5 17.03 -1.14 -9.95
N ASP A 6 16.83 0.09 -10.40
CA ASP A 6 15.53 0.72 -10.68
C ASP A 6 14.79 -0.16 -11.69
N ARG A 7 14.35 -1.34 -11.24
CA ARG A 7 13.43 -2.18 -12.00
C ARG A 7 12.17 -1.36 -12.04
N GLU A 8 11.79 -0.97 -13.25
CA GLU A 8 10.46 -0.59 -13.66
C GLU A 8 9.43 -1.42 -12.87
N SER A 9 9.07 -0.91 -11.69
CA SER A 9 8.37 -1.69 -10.69
C SER A 9 6.93 -1.56 -11.11
N ALA A 10 6.36 -2.64 -11.65
CA ALA A 10 4.94 -2.70 -11.92
C ALA A 10 4.18 -2.09 -10.73
N PRO A 11 3.11 -1.30 -10.99
CA PRO A 11 2.38 -0.65 -9.91
C PRO A 11 2.07 -1.66 -8.81
N ILE A 12 2.50 -1.37 -7.58
CA ILE A 12 2.19 -2.23 -6.45
C ILE A 12 0.67 -2.22 -6.30
N GLU A 13 0.04 -3.36 -6.54
CA GLU A 13 -1.41 -3.48 -6.39
C GLU A 13 -1.76 -3.39 -4.91
N LEU A 14 -2.64 -2.44 -4.57
CA LEU A 14 -3.16 -2.24 -3.23
C LEU A 14 -4.67 -2.41 -3.23
N ARG A 15 -5.20 -2.99 -2.16
CA ARG A 15 -6.65 -3.05 -1.90
C ARG A 15 -7.01 -2.16 -0.73
N ALA A 16 -8.07 -1.38 -0.89
CA ALA A 16 -8.68 -0.64 0.21
C ALA A 16 -9.75 -1.53 0.87
N HIS A 17 -9.64 -1.75 2.18
CA HIS A 17 -10.62 -2.49 2.97
C HIS A 17 -11.20 -1.60 4.06
N SER A 18 -12.52 -1.40 4.03
CA SER A 18 -13.24 -0.62 5.05
C SER A 18 -13.58 -1.53 6.23
N THR A 19 -12.94 -1.33 7.38
CA THR A 19 -13.25 -2.06 8.62
C THR A 19 -14.43 -1.44 9.36
N SER A 20 -14.71 -0.17 9.11
CA SER A 20 -15.93 0.56 9.50
C SER A 20 -16.18 1.70 8.50
N PRO A 21 -17.31 2.43 8.57
CA PRO A 21 -17.56 3.60 7.71
C PRO A 21 -16.48 4.70 7.82
N GLU A 22 -15.79 4.78 8.95
CA GLU A 22 -14.77 5.81 9.23
C GLU A 22 -13.34 5.31 9.13
N LYS A 23 -13.15 4.00 8.92
CA LYS A 23 -11.83 3.35 8.95
C LYS A 23 -11.60 2.52 7.70
N THR A 24 -10.56 2.87 6.97
CA THR A 24 -10.07 2.13 5.80
C THR A 24 -8.60 1.77 6.02
N VAL A 25 -8.23 0.54 5.69
CA VAL A 25 -6.86 0.04 5.70
C VAL A 25 -6.44 -0.39 4.30
N PHE A 26 -5.15 -0.32 4.01
CA PHE A 26 -4.58 -0.84 2.76
C PHE A 26 -3.96 -2.22 2.99
N THR A 27 -4.25 -3.16 2.09
CA THR A 27 -3.72 -4.52 2.11
C THR A 27 -3.16 -4.92 0.74
N GLU A 28 -2.23 -5.88 0.75
CA GLU A 28 -1.72 -6.48 -0.49
C GLU A 28 -2.70 -7.59 -0.97
N PRO A 29 -2.80 -7.84 -2.29
CA PRO A 29 -3.56 -8.96 -2.81
C PRO A 29 -3.08 -10.30 -2.23
N GLY A 30 -4.00 -11.09 -1.69
CA GLY A 30 -3.70 -12.40 -1.11
C GLY A 30 -3.10 -12.36 0.30
N ASN A 31 -2.93 -11.17 0.89
CA ASN A 31 -2.44 -11.00 2.26
C ASN A 31 -3.42 -10.14 3.07
N SER A 32 -4.59 -10.69 3.39
CA SER A 32 -5.61 -10.00 4.19
C SER A 32 -5.22 -9.80 5.65
N ASP A 33 -4.27 -10.59 6.13
CA ASP A 33 -3.81 -10.58 7.52
C ASP A 33 -2.64 -9.60 7.74
N GLY A 34 -1.98 -9.19 6.66
CA GLY A 34 -0.91 -8.19 6.65
C GLY A 34 -1.46 -6.77 6.47
N TRP A 35 -1.45 -5.98 7.53
CA TRP A 35 -1.83 -4.56 7.46
C TRP A 35 -0.62 -3.70 7.10
N ILE A 36 -0.78 -2.79 6.15
CA ILE A 36 0.23 -1.79 5.84
C ILE A 36 0.04 -0.64 6.84
N ALA A 37 0.87 -0.60 7.88
CA ALA A 37 0.93 0.51 8.83
C ALA A 37 2.08 1.44 8.44
N THR A 38 1.76 2.70 8.17
CA THR A 38 2.75 3.76 7.95
C THR A 38 2.29 5.04 8.66
N ASP A 39 3.24 5.79 9.19
CA ASP A 39 3.07 7.14 9.71
C ASP A 39 3.22 8.21 8.61
N TYR A 40 3.55 7.80 7.38
CA TYR A 40 3.74 8.66 6.23
C TYR A 40 2.40 8.90 5.51
N THR A 41 2.03 10.18 5.36
CA THR A 41 0.83 10.60 4.65
C THR A 41 1.21 11.59 3.55
N VAL A 42 0.45 11.57 2.45
CA VAL A 42 0.64 12.47 1.30
C VAL A 42 -0.66 13.18 0.97
N ASP A 43 -0.57 14.41 0.48
CA ASP A 43 -1.73 15.16 0.00
C ASP A 43 -2.29 14.53 -1.28
N VAL A 44 -3.59 14.29 -1.32
CA VAL A 44 -4.28 13.83 -2.54
C VAL A 44 -4.39 15.00 -3.52
N ARG A 45 -3.74 14.88 -4.67
CA ARG A 45 -3.89 15.81 -5.80
C ARG A 45 -4.84 15.21 -6.83
N ARG A 46 -5.77 16.02 -7.34
CA ARG A 46 -6.71 15.64 -8.39
C ARG A 46 -6.03 15.67 -9.76
#